data_AF-A0A357B527-F1
#
_entry.id   AF-A0A357B527-F1
#
_cell.length_a   1.000
_cell.length_b   1.000
_cell.length_c   1.000
_cell.angle_alpha   90.00
_cell.angle_beta   90.00
_cell.angle_gamma   90.00
#
_symmetry.space_group_name_H-M   'P 1'
#
loop_
_entity.id
_entity.type
_entity.pdbx_description
1 polymer ?
#
loop_
_entity_poly.entity_id
_entity_poly.type
_entity_poly.pdbx_seq_one_letter_code
_entity_poly.pdbx_strand_id
1 'polypeptide(L)'
;MNQEIVIRKVQSGEDEAVWKIAKTLGMLERYYFYYLAYKPCKADALVAVDGKTIVGCVIPLIDTHAGEKVGMVEGIFVDRNVQGKGVGKALVDAALSHFQKEGCKTLYYIVDRFNSPSWNMALHRGFDLFEFNEQLRLFGWKILSLWWVNGYLWDPGTFLLRKTGKESRITREAGAGWHFLLAWLGFSLVLWMVGIRHDAPWLNYAPFVLGVAGVTIFAHELSHKLIARFLGLKTIFKVWESGLVISALLALLGVLIPFYGSTFIRQKDWSYNKDVKKMGLIYMAGPAVSLILASCFLALAYWANTEVGAIQRLCAAYGRSPLLGTVGFWANSAMVFFNLIPLFPFTPFDGKRIFLWNKTLWSLLVIWLILLLGVKTFL
;
A
#
# COMPACT_ATOMS: atom_id res chain seq x y z
N MET A 1 18.65 10.39 35.71
CA MET A 1 19.90 10.10 34.97
C MET A 1 19.54 9.84 33.51
N ASN A 2 19.84 10.76 32.60
CA ASN A 2 19.75 10.51 31.16
C ASN A 2 20.92 9.58 30.80
N GLN A 3 20.67 8.29 30.64
CA GLN A 3 21.64 7.44 29.97
C GLN A 3 21.66 7.80 28.47
N GLU A 4 22.86 7.97 27.93
CA GLU A 4 23.06 8.32 26.53
C GLU A 4 22.82 7.08 25.66
N ILE A 5 21.93 7.19 24.68
CA ILE A 5 21.60 6.08 23.78
C ILE A 5 22.75 5.91 22.78
N VAL A 6 23.37 4.74 22.78
CA VAL A 6 24.52 4.43 21.92
C VAL A 6 24.06 3.61 20.72
N ILE A 7 24.52 3.96 19.52
CA ILE A 7 24.26 3.17 18.31
C ILE A 7 25.51 2.42 17.90
N ARG A 8 25.38 1.13 17.66
CA ARG A 8 26.47 0.26 17.22
C ARG A 8 25.97 -0.89 16.35
N LYS A 9 26.89 -1.60 15.70
CA LYS A 9 26.58 -2.88 15.06
C LYS A 9 26.05 -3.88 16.09
N VAL A 10 25.13 -4.74 15.66
CA VAL A 10 24.66 -5.86 16.46
C VAL A 10 25.81 -6.86 16.68
N GLN A 11 25.88 -7.41 17.89
CA GLN A 11 26.93 -8.36 18.29
C GLN A 11 26.41 -9.80 18.23
N SER A 12 27.34 -10.76 18.18
CA SER A 12 26.99 -12.18 18.24
C SER A 12 26.27 -12.48 19.56
N GLY A 13 25.14 -13.19 19.48
CA GLY A 13 24.29 -13.54 20.64
C GLY A 13 23.18 -12.53 20.96
N GLU A 14 23.09 -11.39 20.25
CA GLU A 14 22.06 -10.38 20.52
C GLU A 14 20.74 -10.57 19.74
N ASP A 15 20.66 -11.63 18.93
CA ASP A 15 19.49 -11.96 18.10
C ASP A 15 18.19 -12.06 18.94
N GLU A 16 18.28 -12.63 20.15
CA GLU A 16 17.13 -12.74 21.04
C GLU A 16 16.66 -11.37 21.58
N ALA A 17 17.60 -10.45 21.83
CA ALA A 17 17.28 -9.10 22.27
C ALA A 17 16.58 -8.30 21.16
N VAL A 18 17.03 -8.45 19.90
CA VAL A 18 16.37 -7.86 18.73
C VAL A 18 14.98 -8.47 18.52
N TRP A 19 14.83 -9.79 18.68
CA TRP A 19 13.52 -10.44 18.66
C TRP A 19 12.58 -9.92 19.75
N LYS A 20 13.11 -9.68 20.96
CA LYS A 20 12.33 -9.25 22.12
C LYS A 20 11.70 -7.87 21.89
N ILE A 21 12.44 -6.90 21.35
CA ILE A 21 11.87 -5.59 21.02
C ILE A 21 10.79 -5.68 19.93
N ALA A 22 10.97 -6.56 18.95
CA ALA A 22 9.99 -6.83 17.90
C ALA A 22 8.71 -7.51 18.42
N LYS A 23 8.67 -8.04 19.66
CA LYS A 23 7.43 -8.60 20.26
C LYS A 23 6.32 -7.57 20.46
N THR A 24 6.64 -6.28 20.40
CA THR A 24 5.62 -5.21 20.45
C THR A 24 4.91 -4.97 19.11
N LEU A 25 5.37 -5.62 18.03
CA LEU A 25 4.68 -5.69 16.74
C LEU A 25 3.61 -6.78 16.72
N GLY A 26 2.68 -6.71 15.76
CA GLY A 26 1.77 -7.83 15.50
C GLY A 26 2.54 -9.10 15.11
N MET A 27 1.94 -10.29 15.29
CA MET A 27 2.61 -11.57 15.02
C MET A 27 3.22 -11.65 13.61
N LEU A 28 2.47 -11.22 12.59
CA LEU A 28 2.90 -11.24 11.19
C LEU A 28 3.96 -10.16 10.90
N GLU A 29 3.77 -8.94 11.38
CA GLU A 29 4.76 -7.85 11.28
C GLU A 29 6.09 -8.24 11.93
N ARG A 30 6.04 -8.88 13.10
CA ARG A 30 7.20 -9.42 13.81
C ARG A 30 7.91 -10.50 13.01
N TYR A 31 7.14 -11.43 12.42
CA TYR A 31 7.70 -12.49 11.59
C TYR A 31 8.44 -11.90 10.38
N TYR A 32 7.78 -10.98 9.66
CA TYR A 32 8.37 -10.26 8.54
C TYR A 32 9.65 -9.52 8.95
N PHE A 33 9.56 -8.64 9.95
CA PHE A 33 10.71 -7.84 10.39
C PHE A 33 11.90 -8.70 10.81
N TYR A 34 11.67 -9.76 11.59
CA TYR A 34 12.77 -10.53 12.14
C TYR A 34 13.32 -11.58 11.18
N TYR A 35 12.46 -12.38 10.56
CA TYR A 35 12.90 -13.51 9.74
C TYR A 35 13.19 -13.12 8.31
N LEU A 36 12.43 -12.17 7.75
CA LEU A 36 12.56 -11.81 6.34
C LEU A 36 13.48 -10.60 6.11
N ALA A 37 13.55 -9.66 7.05
CA ALA A 37 14.44 -8.49 6.93
C ALA A 37 15.70 -8.59 7.82
N TYR A 38 15.55 -8.75 9.14
CA TYR A 38 16.69 -8.70 10.06
C TYR A 38 17.66 -9.87 9.90
N LYS A 39 17.18 -11.12 9.94
CA LYS A 39 18.04 -12.30 9.91
C LYS A 39 18.97 -12.37 8.69
N PRO A 40 18.51 -12.10 7.45
CA PRO A 40 19.37 -12.08 6.27
C PRO A 40 20.43 -10.99 6.32
N CYS A 41 20.09 -9.82 6.88
CA CYS A 41 20.92 -8.61 6.87
C CYS A 41 21.64 -8.34 8.21
N LYS A 42 21.66 -9.32 9.13
CA LYS A 42 22.11 -9.09 10.52
C LYS A 42 23.56 -8.63 10.65
N ALA A 43 24.42 -8.98 9.70
CA ALA A 43 25.84 -8.60 9.74
C ALA A 43 26.06 -7.08 9.71
N ASP A 44 25.14 -6.35 9.09
CA ASP A 44 25.20 -4.89 8.94
C ASP A 44 24.13 -4.15 9.74
N ALA A 45 23.23 -4.87 10.41
CA ALA A 45 22.23 -4.30 11.28
C ALA A 45 22.85 -3.45 12.42
N LEU A 46 22.26 -2.28 12.65
CA LEU A 46 22.65 -1.37 13.72
C LEU A 46 21.58 -1.36 14.80
N VAL A 47 21.98 -1.42 16.06
CA VAL A 47 21.10 -1.40 17.23
C VAL A 47 21.30 -0.14 18.05
N ALA A 48 20.22 0.37 18.62
CA ALA A 48 20.25 1.42 19.63
C ALA A 48 20.21 0.77 21.00
N VAL A 49 21.15 1.13 21.87
CA VAL A 49 21.34 0.54 23.20
C VAL A 49 21.17 1.63 24.24
N ASP A 50 20.25 1.40 25.18
CA ASP A 50 20.04 2.21 26.37
C ASP A 50 20.60 1.43 27.58
N GLY A 51 21.78 1.84 28.05
CA GLY A 51 22.55 1.10 29.05
C GLY A 51 22.98 -0.29 28.58
N LYS A 52 22.25 -1.34 29.00
CA LYS A 52 22.46 -2.75 28.59
C LYS A 52 21.34 -3.30 27.72
N THR A 53 20.32 -2.51 27.43
CA THR A 53 19.11 -2.96 26.76
C THR A 53 19.10 -2.47 25.33
N ILE A 54 18.93 -3.37 24.37
CA ILE A 54 18.61 -2.98 22.99
C ILE A 54 17.19 -2.43 22.97
N VAL A 55 17.02 -1.22 22.44
CA VAL A 55 15.74 -0.49 22.39
C VAL A 55 15.33 -0.11 20.97
N GLY A 56 16.14 -0.43 19.97
CA GLY A 56 15.80 -0.25 18.56
C GLY A 56 16.80 -0.92 17.63
N CYS A 57 16.41 -1.09 16.38
CA CYS A 57 17.20 -1.72 15.34
C CYS A 57 16.90 -1.06 13.98
N VAL A 58 17.92 -0.87 13.15
CA VAL A 58 17.79 -0.49 11.75
C VAL A 58 18.59 -1.46 10.89
N ILE A 59 18.03 -1.80 9.74
CA ILE A 59 18.56 -2.77 8.79
C ILE A 59 19.03 -1.99 7.55
N PRO A 60 20.33 -1.65 7.47
CA PRO A 60 20.92 -1.11 6.26
C PRO A 60 21.21 -2.24 5.27
N LEU A 61 20.84 -2.02 4.01
CA LEU A 61 21.19 -2.87 2.88
C LEU A 61 22.12 -2.09 1.95
N ILE A 62 23.20 -2.72 1.51
CA ILE A 62 24.10 -2.15 0.49
C ILE A 62 24.14 -3.11 -0.68
N ASP A 63 23.94 -2.57 -1.87
CA ASP A 63 23.97 -3.35 -3.10
C ASP A 63 24.70 -2.56 -4.21
N THR A 64 24.99 -3.20 -5.34
CA THR A 64 25.57 -2.57 -6.51
C THR A 64 24.60 -2.63 -7.68
N HIS A 65 24.10 -1.47 -8.11
CA HIS A 65 23.21 -1.37 -9.26
C HIS A 65 23.87 -0.56 -10.38
N ALA A 66 23.94 -1.13 -11.59
CA ALA A 66 24.57 -0.51 -12.75
C ALA A 66 26.02 -0.02 -12.51
N GLY A 67 26.78 -0.74 -11.67
CA GLY A 67 28.17 -0.39 -11.33
C GLY A 67 28.31 0.69 -10.25
N GLU A 68 27.21 1.15 -9.65
CA GLU A 68 27.22 2.10 -8.54
C GLU A 68 26.72 1.44 -7.24
N LYS A 69 27.43 1.69 -6.12
CA LYS A 69 26.96 1.27 -4.80
C LYS A 69 25.73 2.09 -4.39
N VAL A 70 24.68 1.40 -3.98
CA VAL A 70 23.43 1.96 -3.47
C VAL A 70 23.23 1.51 -2.03
N GLY A 71 22.76 2.44 -1.19
CA GLY A 71 22.43 2.16 0.21
C GLY A 71 20.93 2.27 0.42
N MET A 72 20.33 1.36 1.19
CA MET A 72 18.90 1.37 1.46
C MET A 72 18.61 1.13 2.94
N VAL A 73 17.71 1.94 3.50
CA VAL A 73 17.09 1.62 4.80
C VAL A 73 15.91 0.68 4.54
N GLU A 74 16.11 -0.61 4.78
CA GLU A 74 15.11 -1.67 4.53
C GLU A 74 14.06 -1.73 5.64
N GLY A 75 14.52 -1.70 6.89
CA GLY A 75 13.64 -1.81 8.04
C GLY A 75 14.18 -1.01 9.21
N ILE A 76 13.26 -0.43 9.98
CA ILE A 76 13.58 0.20 11.25
C ILE A 76 12.52 -0.14 12.28
N PHE A 77 12.96 -0.43 13.49
CA PHE A 77 12.09 -0.71 14.61
C PHE A 77 12.62 -0.03 15.88
N VAL A 78 11.72 0.57 16.66
CA VAL A 78 12.03 1.23 17.94
C VAL A 78 11.02 0.78 18.97
N ASP A 79 11.48 0.36 20.14
CA ASP A 79 10.63 -0.04 21.25
C ASP A 79 9.66 1.09 21.63
N ARG A 80 8.38 0.76 21.81
CA ARG A 80 7.29 1.72 22.08
C ARG A 80 7.58 2.60 23.30
N ASN A 81 8.31 2.11 24.30
CA ASN A 81 8.62 2.83 25.54
C ASN A 81 9.65 3.96 25.34
N VAL A 82 10.39 3.94 24.24
CA VAL A 82 11.39 4.97 23.91
C VAL A 82 11.08 5.71 22.59
N GLN A 83 9.94 5.41 21.96
CA GLN A 83 9.47 6.19 20.82
C GLN A 83 9.25 7.67 21.21
N GLY A 84 9.43 8.57 20.25
CA GLY A 84 9.36 10.02 20.48
C GLY A 84 10.62 10.64 21.11
N LYS A 85 11.56 9.83 21.64
CA LYS A 85 12.82 10.31 22.26
C LYS A 85 13.98 10.51 21.28
N GLY A 86 13.72 10.44 19.97
CA GLY A 86 14.76 10.61 18.94
C GLY A 86 15.55 9.34 18.57
N VAL A 87 15.27 8.17 19.15
CA VAL A 87 15.98 6.92 18.86
C VAL A 87 15.94 6.53 17.38
N GLY A 88 14.75 6.55 16.77
CA GLY A 88 14.60 6.23 15.36
C GLY A 88 15.37 7.20 14.46
N LYS A 89 15.40 8.48 14.83
CA LYS A 89 16.16 9.51 14.12
C LYS A 89 17.65 9.16 14.14
N ALA A 90 18.19 8.88 15.31
CA ALA A 90 19.59 8.53 15.48
C ALA A 90 19.96 7.25 14.72
N LEU A 91 19.10 6.22 14.75
CA LEU A 91 19.30 4.98 13.98
C LEU A 91 19.40 5.24 12.47
N VAL A 92 18.48 6.03 11.90
CA VAL A 92 18.56 6.40 10.48
C VAL A 92 19.82 7.21 10.19
N ASP A 93 20.21 8.15 11.05
CA ASP A 93 21.43 8.94 10.86
C ASP A 93 22.69 8.08 10.87
N ALA A 94 22.73 7.05 11.73
CA ALA A 94 23.80 6.06 11.75
C ALA A 94 23.82 5.20 10.48
N ALA A 95 22.66 4.77 9.97
CA ALA A 95 22.57 4.04 8.71
C ALA A 95 23.06 4.89 7.52
N LEU A 96 22.65 6.17 7.45
CA LEU A 96 23.12 7.11 6.43
C LEU A 96 24.64 7.31 6.49
N SER A 97 25.19 7.44 7.70
CA SER A 97 26.64 7.55 7.91
C SER A 97 27.38 6.29 7.48
N HIS A 98 26.78 5.11 7.72
CA HIS A 98 27.33 3.84 7.26
C HIS A 98 27.36 3.76 5.73
N PHE A 99 26.27 4.14 5.05
CA PHE A 99 26.25 4.17 3.58
C PHE A 99 27.30 5.12 2.99
N GLN A 100 27.51 6.28 3.61
CA GLN A 100 28.53 7.23 3.18
C GLN A 100 29.95 6.64 3.31
N LYS A 101 30.25 5.96 4.43
CA LYS A 101 31.55 5.29 4.63
C LYS A 101 31.79 4.18 3.60
N GLU A 102 30.74 3.47 3.22
CA GLU A 102 30.81 2.39 2.23
C GLU A 102 30.86 2.89 0.77
N GLY A 103 30.78 4.21 0.56
CA GLY A 103 30.86 4.84 -0.75
C GLY A 103 29.57 4.74 -1.56
N CYS A 104 28.41 4.59 -0.90
CA CYS A 104 27.12 4.57 -1.57
C CYS A 104 26.78 5.96 -2.14
N LYS A 105 26.57 6.04 -3.45
CA LYS A 105 26.25 7.31 -4.14
C LYS A 105 24.77 7.65 -4.09
N THR A 106 23.92 6.62 -4.15
CA THR A 106 22.47 6.77 -4.18
C THR A 106 21.87 6.08 -2.97
N LEU A 107 21.02 6.80 -2.23
CA LEU A 107 20.37 6.28 -1.03
C LEU A 107 18.86 6.18 -1.22
N TYR A 108 18.31 5.04 -0.81
CA TYR A 108 16.89 4.75 -0.86
C TYR A 108 16.29 4.49 0.52
N TYR A 109 14.98 4.69 0.61
CA TYR A 109 14.20 4.35 1.79
C TYR A 109 12.81 3.87 1.36
N ILE A 110 12.43 2.65 1.71
CA ILE A 110 11.10 2.11 1.47
C ILE A 110 10.21 2.43 2.67
N VAL A 111 9.12 3.15 2.45
CA VAL A 111 8.28 3.64 3.54
C VAL A 111 6.79 3.62 3.16
N ASP A 112 5.95 3.08 4.04
CA ASP A 112 4.50 3.29 4.02
C ASP A 112 4.17 4.75 4.43
N ARG A 113 3.43 5.48 3.60
CA ARG A 113 2.99 6.85 3.92
C ARG A 113 2.02 6.92 5.11
N PHE A 114 1.29 5.84 5.40
CA PHE A 114 0.49 5.73 6.63
C PHE A 114 1.35 5.58 7.89
N ASN A 115 2.60 5.10 7.76
CA ASN A 115 3.58 5.12 8.83
C ASN A 115 4.18 6.54 8.98
N SER A 116 3.35 7.46 9.49
CA SER A 116 3.70 8.88 9.62
C SER A 116 5.05 9.16 10.29
N PRO A 117 5.44 8.47 11.39
CA PRO A 117 6.77 8.67 11.98
C PRO A 117 7.91 8.38 10.99
N SER A 118 7.86 7.24 10.30
CA SER A 118 8.89 6.86 9.31
C SER A 118 8.89 7.78 8.10
N TRP A 119 7.69 8.07 7.56
CA TRP A 119 7.52 8.95 6.40
C TRP A 119 8.08 10.35 6.66
N ASN A 120 7.66 10.99 7.76
CA ASN A 120 8.13 12.34 8.10
C ASN A 120 9.64 12.31 8.40
N MET A 121 10.13 11.27 9.08
CA MET A 121 11.56 11.11 9.38
C MET A 121 12.42 11.04 8.10
N ALA A 122 11.94 10.35 7.06
CA ALA A 122 12.59 10.30 5.75
C ALA A 122 12.58 11.68 5.07
N LEU A 123 11.42 12.35 5.01
CA LEU A 123 11.31 13.68 4.39
C LEU A 123 12.24 14.72 5.04
N HIS A 124 12.34 14.75 6.38
CA HIS A 124 13.25 15.62 7.11
C HIS A 124 14.74 15.35 6.84
N ARG A 125 15.07 14.20 6.23
CA ARG A 125 16.44 13.81 5.85
C ARG A 125 16.74 14.01 4.37
N GLY A 126 15.88 14.77 3.67
CA GLY A 126 16.03 15.06 2.25
C GLY A 126 15.78 13.84 1.36
N PHE A 127 14.96 12.90 1.82
CA PHE A 127 14.36 11.91 0.95
C PHE A 127 13.10 12.47 0.33
N ASP A 128 12.93 12.25 -0.97
CA ASP A 128 11.72 12.59 -1.71
C ASP A 128 11.16 11.33 -2.37
N LEU A 129 9.87 11.35 -2.68
CA LEU A 129 9.22 10.29 -3.44
C LEU A 129 9.94 10.09 -4.78
N PHE A 130 10.41 8.88 -5.03
CA PHE A 130 11.07 8.54 -6.29
C PHE A 130 10.01 8.08 -7.29
N GLU A 131 9.37 9.03 -7.97
CA GLU A 131 8.25 8.74 -8.87
C GLU A 131 8.63 7.78 -10.01
N PHE A 132 7.71 6.90 -10.43
CA PHE A 132 7.91 5.93 -11.52
C PHE A 132 8.63 6.48 -12.74
N ASN A 133 8.24 7.67 -13.22
CA ASN A 133 8.83 8.25 -14.42
C ASN A 133 10.32 8.59 -14.23
N GLU A 134 10.71 9.00 -13.03
CA GLU A 134 12.13 9.22 -12.71
C GLU A 134 12.89 7.89 -12.63
N GLN A 135 12.28 6.88 -12.01
CA GLN A 135 12.86 5.52 -11.92
C GLN A 135 13.08 4.94 -13.31
N LEU A 136 12.05 4.96 -14.17
CA LEU A 136 12.10 4.47 -15.53
C LEU A 136 13.12 5.23 -16.38
N ARG A 137 13.21 6.57 -16.22
CA ARG A 137 14.22 7.36 -16.94
C ARG A 137 15.65 7.00 -16.56
N LEU A 138 15.89 6.61 -15.30
CA LEU A 138 17.23 6.32 -14.79
C LEU A 138 17.65 4.87 -15.01
N PHE A 139 16.73 3.92 -14.89
CA PHE A 139 17.05 2.49 -14.93
C PHE A 139 16.43 1.75 -16.12
N GLY A 140 15.57 2.39 -16.90
CA GLY A 140 14.78 1.71 -17.94
C GLY A 140 14.03 0.52 -17.34
N TRP A 141 13.99 -0.61 -18.05
CA TRP A 141 13.34 -1.83 -17.55
C TRP A 141 14.09 -2.55 -16.42
N LYS A 142 15.34 -2.16 -16.13
CA LYS A 142 16.09 -2.71 -14.98
C LYS A 142 15.50 -2.26 -13.63
N ILE A 143 14.51 -1.36 -13.61
CA ILE A 143 13.72 -1.04 -12.41
C ILE A 143 13.14 -2.28 -11.74
N LEU A 144 12.70 -3.29 -12.50
CA LEU A 144 12.10 -4.49 -11.90
C LEU A 144 13.15 -5.32 -11.14
N SER A 145 14.39 -5.34 -11.62
CA SER A 145 15.51 -5.94 -10.90
C SER A 145 15.84 -5.15 -9.65
N LEU A 146 15.84 -3.82 -9.72
CA LEU A 146 15.99 -2.96 -8.53
C LEU A 146 14.90 -3.28 -7.50
N TRP A 147 13.63 -3.33 -7.90
CA TRP A 147 12.49 -3.61 -7.04
C TRP A 147 12.51 -5.01 -6.42
N TRP A 148 13.04 -5.98 -7.16
CA TRP A 148 13.20 -7.34 -6.67
C TRP A 148 14.26 -7.40 -5.57
N VAL A 149 15.46 -6.87 -5.86
CA VAL A 149 16.61 -6.98 -4.96
C VAL A 149 16.40 -6.14 -3.70
N ASN A 150 15.77 -4.99 -3.84
CA ASN A 150 15.49 -4.10 -2.71
C ASN A 150 14.19 -4.45 -1.97
N GLY A 151 13.50 -5.53 -2.32
CA GLY A 151 12.26 -5.97 -1.68
C GLY A 151 11.03 -5.11 -1.97
N TYR A 152 11.15 -3.99 -2.69
CA TYR A 152 10.04 -3.08 -2.99
C TYR A 152 8.91 -3.76 -3.77
N LEU A 153 9.24 -4.74 -4.61
CA LEU A 153 8.25 -5.53 -5.34
C LEU A 153 7.32 -6.29 -4.39
N TRP A 154 7.81 -6.71 -3.23
CA TRP A 154 7.12 -7.56 -2.26
C TRP A 154 6.42 -6.80 -1.14
N ASP A 155 6.47 -5.48 -1.18
CA ASP A 155 5.91 -4.60 -0.16
C ASP A 155 4.85 -3.66 -0.77
N PRO A 156 3.74 -4.21 -1.31
CA PRO A 156 2.70 -3.40 -1.90
C PRO A 156 2.07 -2.51 -0.84
N GLY A 157 1.94 -1.23 -1.13
CA GLY A 157 1.45 -0.24 -0.16
C GLY A 157 2.50 0.76 0.30
N THR A 158 3.78 0.51 -0.02
CA THR A 158 4.87 1.42 0.31
C THR A 158 5.38 2.19 -0.90
N PHE A 159 6.25 3.15 -0.62
CA PHE A 159 6.87 4.01 -1.62
C PHE A 159 8.38 3.89 -1.53
N LEU A 160 9.03 3.88 -2.69
CA LEU A 160 10.46 4.06 -2.79
C LEU A 160 10.78 5.56 -2.73
N LEU A 161 11.51 5.98 -1.71
CA LEU A 161 12.01 7.34 -1.60
C LEU A 161 13.50 7.36 -1.93
N ARG A 162 13.97 8.43 -2.58
CA ARG A 162 15.37 8.64 -2.93
C ARG A 162 15.91 9.89 -2.26
N LYS A 163 17.13 9.83 -1.75
CA LYS A 163 17.81 11.01 -1.21
C LYS A 163 18.19 11.98 -2.33
N THR A 164 17.70 13.21 -2.29
CA THR A 164 17.90 14.23 -3.32
C THR A 164 18.87 15.36 -2.88
N GLY A 165 19.27 15.38 -1.61
CA GLY A 165 20.22 16.35 -1.06
C GLY A 165 19.68 17.78 -0.88
N LYS A 166 18.41 18.04 -1.24
CA LYS A 166 17.70 19.31 -1.00
C LYS A 166 16.53 19.07 -0.04
N GLU A 167 16.10 20.11 0.68
CA GLU A 167 14.88 20.03 1.48
C GLU A 167 13.70 19.61 0.60
N SER A 168 12.97 18.59 1.06
CA SER A 168 11.82 18.02 0.37
C SER A 168 10.78 19.10 0.07
N ARG A 169 10.51 19.33 -1.21
CA ARG A 169 9.39 20.16 -1.65
C ARG A 169 8.20 19.24 -1.90
N ILE A 170 7.26 19.18 -0.94
CA ILE A 170 5.93 18.53 -1.08
C ILE A 170 5.19 18.96 -2.37
N THR A 171 5.63 20.04 -3.01
CA THR A 171 5.09 20.58 -4.26
C THR A 171 5.50 19.83 -5.54
N ARG A 172 6.42 18.86 -5.50
CA ARG A 172 6.88 18.11 -6.69
C ARG A 172 6.22 16.74 -6.93
N GLU A 173 5.35 16.28 -6.03
CA GLU A 173 4.60 15.03 -6.25
C GLU A 173 3.83 15.11 -7.59
N ALA A 174 3.97 14.07 -8.42
CA ALA A 174 3.22 13.98 -9.67
C ALA A 174 1.71 14.12 -9.40
N GLY A 175 1.01 14.79 -10.31
CA GLY A 175 -0.40 15.15 -10.13
C GLY A 175 -1.27 13.90 -9.94
N ALA A 176 -2.29 14.01 -9.08
CA ALA A 176 -3.22 12.91 -8.77
C ALA A 176 -3.86 12.29 -10.03
N GLY A 177 -4.02 13.06 -11.11
CA GLY A 177 -4.56 12.57 -12.38
C GLY A 177 -3.68 11.53 -13.07
N TRP A 178 -2.34 11.66 -13.02
CA TRP A 178 -1.43 10.68 -13.59
C TRP A 178 -1.48 9.35 -12.83
N HIS A 179 -1.44 9.41 -11.50
CA HIS A 179 -1.57 8.21 -10.67
C HIS A 179 -2.93 7.55 -10.85
N PHE A 180 -4.00 8.33 -10.95
CA PHE A 180 -5.33 7.80 -11.21
C PHE A 180 -5.40 7.08 -12.57
N LEU A 181 -4.81 7.66 -13.61
CA LEU A 181 -4.73 7.03 -14.93
C LEU A 181 -3.97 5.69 -14.87
N LEU A 182 -2.83 5.65 -14.19
CA LEU A 182 -2.06 4.41 -14.00
C LEU A 182 -2.85 3.35 -13.21
N ALA A 183 -3.52 3.74 -12.12
CA ALA A 183 -4.37 2.86 -11.35
C ALA A 183 -5.54 2.31 -12.19
N TRP A 184 -6.19 3.18 -12.97
CA TRP A 184 -7.30 2.81 -13.83
C TRP A 184 -6.87 1.82 -14.92
N LEU A 185 -5.83 2.15 -15.69
CA LEU A 185 -5.34 1.26 -16.75
C LEU A 185 -4.78 -0.04 -16.17
N GLY A 186 -4.01 0.03 -15.09
CA GLY A 186 -3.44 -1.12 -14.41
C GLY A 186 -4.52 -2.06 -13.86
N PHE A 187 -5.53 -1.53 -13.16
CA PHE A 187 -6.62 -2.35 -12.66
C PHE A 187 -7.52 -2.89 -13.77
N SER A 188 -7.70 -2.14 -14.86
CA SER A 188 -8.41 -2.64 -16.06
C SER A 188 -7.69 -3.83 -16.68
N LEU A 189 -6.35 -3.77 -16.76
CA LEU A 189 -5.52 -4.87 -17.23
C LEU A 189 -5.58 -6.08 -16.28
N VAL A 190 -5.50 -5.84 -14.97
CA VAL A 190 -5.63 -6.88 -13.93
C VAL A 190 -6.98 -7.57 -14.03
N LEU A 191 -8.07 -6.79 -14.12
CA LEU A 191 -9.39 -7.32 -14.40
C LEU A 191 -9.25 -8.17 -15.64
N TRP A 192 -8.88 -7.61 -16.80
CA TRP A 192 -8.77 -8.26 -18.12
C TRP A 192 -7.97 -9.58 -18.16
N MET A 193 -6.92 -9.73 -17.37
CA MET A 193 -6.18 -11.00 -17.28
C MET A 193 -6.93 -12.06 -16.49
N VAL A 194 -7.59 -11.69 -15.38
CA VAL A 194 -8.32 -12.63 -14.51
C VAL A 194 -9.41 -13.36 -15.29
N GLY A 195 -10.22 -12.64 -16.06
CA GLY A 195 -11.30 -13.24 -16.84
C GLY A 195 -10.84 -13.97 -18.09
N ILE A 196 -9.73 -13.60 -18.75
CA ILE A 196 -9.11 -14.50 -19.73
C ILE A 196 -8.77 -15.83 -19.06
N ARG A 197 -8.22 -15.78 -17.84
CA ARG A 197 -7.84 -16.97 -17.08
C ARG A 197 -9.03 -17.82 -16.60
N HIS A 198 -10.23 -17.22 -16.54
CA HIS A 198 -11.51 -17.86 -16.23
C HIS A 198 -12.41 -18.03 -17.48
N ASP A 199 -11.81 -18.10 -18.67
CA ASP A 199 -12.47 -18.38 -19.96
C ASP A 199 -13.62 -17.42 -20.33
N ALA A 200 -13.59 -16.20 -19.80
CA ALA A 200 -14.57 -15.18 -20.12
C ALA A 200 -14.25 -14.51 -21.48
N PRO A 201 -15.27 -14.21 -22.31
CA PRO A 201 -15.10 -13.77 -23.71
C PRO A 201 -14.66 -12.29 -23.85
N TRP A 202 -13.65 -11.87 -23.08
CA TRP A 202 -13.38 -10.47 -22.76
C TRP A 202 -12.74 -9.62 -23.85
N LEU A 203 -12.18 -10.22 -24.90
CA LEU A 203 -11.73 -9.48 -26.08
C LEU A 203 -12.86 -8.63 -26.69
N ASN A 204 -14.11 -9.11 -26.58
CA ASN A 204 -15.29 -8.41 -27.08
C ASN A 204 -15.85 -7.36 -26.09
N TYR A 205 -15.33 -7.32 -24.84
CA TYR A 205 -15.86 -6.46 -23.76
C TYR A 205 -14.83 -5.51 -23.17
N ALA A 206 -13.67 -5.31 -23.82
CA ALA A 206 -12.59 -4.46 -23.31
C ALA A 206 -13.05 -3.04 -22.92
N PRO A 207 -13.91 -2.33 -23.70
CA PRO A 207 -14.43 -1.02 -23.29
C PRO A 207 -15.28 -1.07 -22.00
N PHE A 208 -16.02 -2.17 -21.79
CA PHE A 208 -16.83 -2.35 -20.58
C PHE A 208 -15.98 -2.64 -19.35
N VAL A 209 -14.95 -3.48 -19.48
CA VAL A 209 -13.98 -3.75 -18.39
C VAL A 209 -13.28 -2.46 -17.99
N LEU A 210 -12.85 -1.65 -18.97
CA LEU A 210 -12.28 -0.33 -18.73
C LEU A 210 -13.28 0.58 -17.99
N GLY A 211 -14.54 0.63 -18.42
CA GLY A 211 -15.59 1.42 -17.77
C GLY A 211 -15.85 1.00 -16.32
N VAL A 212 -16.00 -0.31 -16.08
CA VAL A 212 -16.22 -0.87 -14.72
C VAL A 212 -15.04 -0.57 -13.81
N ALA A 213 -13.80 -0.85 -14.26
CA ALA A 213 -12.59 -0.55 -13.49
C ALA A 213 -12.51 0.93 -13.11
N GLY A 214 -12.83 1.82 -14.07
CA GLY A 214 -12.86 3.26 -13.87
C GLY A 214 -13.88 3.67 -12.82
N VAL A 215 -15.13 3.20 -12.93
CA VAL A 215 -16.20 3.49 -11.95
C VAL A 215 -15.84 2.96 -10.56
N THR A 216 -15.34 1.73 -10.46
CA THR A 216 -14.94 1.11 -9.18
C THR A 216 -13.88 1.93 -8.45
N ILE A 217 -12.77 2.27 -9.11
CA ILE A 217 -11.70 3.05 -8.47
C ILE A 217 -12.14 4.49 -8.24
N PHE A 218 -12.76 5.12 -9.25
CA PHE A 218 -13.15 6.53 -9.16
C PHE A 218 -14.12 6.78 -8.02
N ALA A 219 -15.19 5.98 -7.91
CA ALA A 219 -16.19 6.17 -6.87
C ALA A 219 -15.59 5.93 -5.47
N HIS A 220 -14.74 4.90 -5.32
CA HIS A 220 -14.04 4.60 -4.07
C HIS A 220 -13.15 5.78 -3.63
N GLU A 221 -12.23 6.20 -4.49
CA GLU A 221 -11.24 7.22 -4.14
C GLU A 221 -11.83 8.64 -4.07
N LEU A 222 -12.83 8.93 -4.90
CA LEU A 222 -13.56 10.20 -4.83
C LEU A 222 -14.27 10.33 -3.48
N SER A 223 -14.84 9.25 -2.95
CA SER A 223 -15.53 9.29 -1.66
C SER A 223 -14.59 9.70 -0.50
N HIS A 224 -13.36 9.16 -0.45
CA HIS A 224 -12.35 9.61 0.51
C HIS A 224 -12.07 11.10 0.35
N LYS A 225 -11.85 11.56 -0.88
CA LYS A 225 -11.56 12.97 -1.19
C LYS A 225 -12.71 13.90 -0.78
N LEU A 226 -13.96 13.50 -1.01
CA LEU A 226 -15.14 14.29 -0.65
C LEU A 226 -15.29 14.40 0.87
N ILE A 227 -15.20 13.28 1.60
CA ILE A 227 -15.28 13.30 3.07
C ILE A 227 -14.11 14.05 3.68
N ALA A 228 -12.88 13.86 3.17
CA ALA A 228 -11.72 14.61 3.63
C ALA A 228 -11.88 16.12 3.41
N ARG A 229 -12.38 16.53 2.23
CA ARG A 229 -12.68 17.94 1.93
C ARG A 229 -13.73 18.52 2.86
N PHE A 230 -14.80 17.78 3.14
CA PHE A 230 -15.83 18.17 4.09
C PHE A 230 -15.24 18.38 5.50
N LEU A 231 -14.26 17.58 5.90
CA LEU A 231 -13.52 17.70 7.15
C LEU A 231 -12.37 18.74 7.11
N GLY A 232 -12.26 19.53 6.05
CA GLY A 232 -11.25 20.59 5.90
C GLY A 232 -9.84 20.10 5.54
N LEU A 233 -9.70 18.86 5.08
CA LEU A 233 -8.42 18.25 4.70
C LEU A 233 -8.25 18.22 3.18
N LYS A 234 -6.99 18.39 2.74
CA LYS A 234 -6.59 18.21 1.34
C LYS A 234 -6.00 16.81 1.18
N THR A 235 -6.31 16.17 0.06
CA THR A 235 -5.82 14.82 -0.23
C THR A 235 -5.09 14.74 -1.55
N ILE A 236 -4.33 13.66 -1.72
CA ILE A 236 -3.67 13.28 -2.97
C ILE A 236 -3.76 11.77 -3.15
N PHE A 237 -4.22 11.34 -4.31
CA PHE A 237 -4.22 9.92 -4.69
C PHE A 237 -2.83 9.56 -5.23
N LYS A 238 -2.29 8.42 -4.77
CA LYS A 238 -1.03 7.86 -5.23
C LYS A 238 -1.18 6.38 -5.53
N VAL A 239 -0.69 5.98 -6.70
CA VAL A 239 -0.64 4.59 -7.16
C VAL A 239 0.42 3.82 -6.36
N TRP A 240 0.20 2.53 -6.13
CA TRP A 240 1.24 1.63 -5.65
C TRP A 240 1.84 0.90 -6.84
N GLU A 241 3.01 1.33 -7.28
CA GLU A 241 3.67 0.85 -8.50
C GLU A 241 3.98 -0.65 -8.42
N SER A 242 4.62 -1.08 -7.33
CA SER A 242 4.87 -2.50 -7.03
C SER A 242 3.56 -3.28 -6.87
N GLY A 243 2.55 -2.65 -6.28
CA GLY A 243 1.20 -3.18 -6.14
C GLY A 243 0.59 -3.59 -7.47
N LEU A 244 0.59 -2.70 -8.47
CA LEU A 244 0.04 -3.01 -9.79
C LEU A 244 0.77 -4.17 -10.47
N VAL A 245 2.10 -4.26 -10.31
CA VAL A 245 2.89 -5.37 -10.87
C VAL A 245 2.54 -6.69 -10.18
N ILE A 246 2.47 -6.73 -8.85
CA ILE A 246 2.07 -7.93 -8.10
C ILE A 246 0.63 -8.33 -8.44
N SER A 247 -0.30 -7.39 -8.50
CA SER A 247 -1.68 -7.63 -8.93
C SER A 247 -1.73 -8.25 -10.32
N ALA A 248 -0.90 -7.77 -11.25
CA ALA A 248 -0.82 -8.30 -12.60
C ALA A 248 -0.27 -9.75 -12.61
N LEU A 249 0.79 -10.03 -11.84
CA LEU A 249 1.35 -11.38 -11.73
C LEU A 249 0.34 -12.39 -11.14
N LEU A 250 -0.41 -11.98 -10.11
CA LEU A 250 -1.45 -12.80 -9.50
C LEU A 250 -2.66 -13.01 -10.43
N ALA A 251 -2.97 -12.00 -11.25
CA ALA A 251 -4.03 -12.11 -12.25
C ALA A 251 -3.74 -13.17 -13.33
N LEU A 252 -2.45 -13.43 -13.66
CA LEU A 252 -2.06 -14.55 -14.53
C LEU A 252 -2.45 -15.91 -13.94
N LEU A 253 -2.53 -16.00 -12.60
CA LEU A 253 -3.01 -17.17 -11.87
C LEU A 253 -4.53 -17.16 -11.67
N GLY A 254 -5.23 -16.15 -12.19
CA GLY A 254 -6.68 -15.98 -12.06
C GLY A 254 -7.11 -15.38 -10.73
N VAL A 255 -6.16 -14.83 -9.96
CA VAL A 255 -6.41 -14.26 -8.64
C VAL A 255 -6.54 -12.74 -8.75
N LEU A 256 -7.68 -12.20 -8.31
CA LEU A 256 -7.93 -10.76 -8.27
C LEU A 256 -7.51 -10.17 -6.92
N ILE A 257 -6.44 -9.37 -6.91
CA ILE A 257 -6.09 -8.52 -5.75
C ILE A 257 -5.91 -7.08 -6.24
N PRO A 258 -6.63 -6.08 -5.70
CA PRO A 258 -6.61 -4.70 -6.17
C PRO A 258 -5.55 -3.86 -5.43
N PHE A 259 -4.25 -4.10 -5.63
CA PHE A 259 -3.19 -3.23 -5.11
C PHE A 259 -2.96 -2.01 -6.04
N TYR A 260 -3.99 -1.17 -6.23
CA TYR A 260 -3.93 -0.07 -7.21
C TYR A 260 -3.43 1.26 -6.61
N GLY A 261 -3.47 1.46 -5.31
CA GLY A 261 -3.08 2.72 -4.66
C GLY A 261 -3.98 3.09 -3.49
N SER A 262 -3.82 4.32 -2.99
CA SER A 262 -4.68 4.89 -1.96
C SER A 262 -4.67 6.42 -1.98
N THR A 263 -5.70 7.03 -1.40
CA THR A 263 -5.76 8.47 -1.12
C THR A 263 -5.11 8.82 0.22
N PHE A 264 -4.13 9.73 0.18
CA PHE A 264 -3.37 10.21 1.33
C PHE A 264 -3.70 11.66 1.70
N ILE A 265 -3.47 12.05 2.95
CA ILE A 265 -3.60 13.43 3.39
C ILE A 265 -2.38 14.23 2.92
N ARG A 266 -2.63 15.29 2.16
CA ARG A 266 -1.58 16.13 1.56
C ARG A 266 -1.22 17.27 2.51
N GLN A 267 -0.54 16.94 3.61
CA GLN A 267 -0.04 17.91 4.58
C GLN A 267 1.37 17.55 5.05
N LYS A 268 2.22 18.56 5.27
CA LYS A 268 3.54 18.39 5.87
C LYS A 268 3.40 17.90 7.30
N ASP A 269 4.24 16.96 7.71
CA ASP A 269 4.29 16.45 9.08
C ASP A 269 2.93 15.90 9.57
N TRP A 270 2.13 15.38 8.64
CA TRP A 270 0.85 14.76 8.98
C TRP A 270 1.06 13.53 9.84
N SER A 271 0.13 13.30 10.78
CA SER A 271 0.09 12.11 11.62
C SER A 271 -1.29 11.46 11.57
N TYR A 272 -1.35 10.25 11.02
CA TYR A 272 -2.58 9.46 10.94
C TYR A 272 -3.12 9.02 12.31
N ASN A 273 -2.29 9.09 13.36
CA ASN A 273 -2.68 8.75 14.72
C ASN A 273 -3.28 9.92 15.51
N LYS A 274 -3.26 11.15 14.95
CA LYS A 274 -3.69 12.36 15.68
C LYS A 274 -5.21 12.46 15.84
N ASP A 275 -5.97 12.13 14.80
CA ASP A 275 -7.44 12.24 14.77
C ASP A 275 -8.05 10.96 14.19
N VAL A 276 -8.05 9.92 15.01
CA VAL A 276 -8.50 8.57 14.63
C VAL A 276 -9.94 8.59 14.12
N LYS A 277 -10.81 9.44 14.68
CA LYS A 277 -12.20 9.59 14.22
C LYS A 277 -12.28 10.16 12.81
N LYS A 278 -11.57 11.25 12.50
CA LYS A 278 -11.55 11.77 11.12
C LYS A 278 -10.97 10.76 10.15
N MET A 279 -9.91 10.05 10.53
CA MET A 279 -9.31 9.03 9.66
C MET A 279 -10.28 7.88 9.41
N GLY A 280 -10.95 7.38 10.45
CA GLY A 280 -11.97 6.36 10.32
C GLY A 280 -13.11 6.77 9.39
N LEU A 281 -13.64 7.99 9.53
CA LEU A 281 -14.70 8.52 8.66
C LEU A 281 -14.26 8.62 7.19
N ILE A 282 -13.07 9.14 6.94
CA ILE A 282 -12.53 9.28 5.57
C ILE A 282 -12.38 7.90 4.95
N TYR A 283 -11.69 6.98 5.62
CA TYR A 283 -11.35 5.67 5.05
C TYR A 283 -12.52 4.68 5.07
N MET A 284 -13.59 4.93 5.82
CA MET A 284 -14.83 4.16 5.72
C MET A 284 -15.62 4.46 4.44
N ALA A 285 -15.48 5.67 3.87
CA ALA A 285 -16.27 6.12 2.74
C ALA A 285 -16.08 5.25 1.48
N GLY A 286 -14.83 4.89 1.17
CA GLY A 286 -14.46 4.06 0.01
C GLY A 286 -15.14 2.69 0.03
N PRO A 287 -14.94 1.89 1.09
CA PRO A 287 -15.59 0.59 1.26
C PRO A 287 -17.12 0.68 1.26
N ALA A 288 -17.71 1.70 1.88
CA ALA A 288 -19.16 1.88 1.88
C ALA A 288 -19.72 2.15 0.47
N VAL A 289 -19.10 3.03 -0.30
CA VAL A 289 -19.49 3.29 -1.70
C VAL A 289 -19.27 2.05 -2.56
N SER A 290 -18.20 1.29 -2.32
CA SER A 290 -17.93 0.06 -3.06
C SER A 290 -18.94 -1.04 -2.75
N LEU A 291 -19.42 -1.15 -1.50
CA LEU A 291 -20.53 -2.05 -1.14
C LEU A 291 -21.84 -1.68 -1.84
N ILE A 292 -22.14 -0.38 -1.92
CA ILE A 292 -23.31 0.10 -2.68
C ILE A 292 -23.17 -0.27 -4.16
N LEU A 293 -22.01 0.00 -4.77
CA LEU A 293 -21.77 -0.38 -6.17
C LEU A 293 -21.85 -1.89 -6.39
N ALA A 294 -21.24 -2.69 -5.52
CA ALA A 294 -21.35 -4.15 -5.58
C ALA A 294 -22.83 -4.59 -5.54
N SER A 295 -23.62 -3.99 -4.66
CA SER A 295 -25.06 -4.27 -4.55
C SER A 295 -25.83 -3.89 -5.82
N CYS A 296 -25.54 -2.72 -6.41
CA CYS A 296 -26.13 -2.28 -7.68
C CYS A 296 -25.73 -3.19 -8.85
N PHE A 297 -24.46 -3.60 -8.93
CA PHE A 297 -23.99 -4.51 -9.97
C PHE A 297 -24.55 -5.92 -9.83
N LEU A 298 -24.75 -6.41 -8.60
CA LEU A 298 -25.45 -7.68 -8.36
C LEU A 298 -26.91 -7.61 -8.82
N ALA A 299 -27.62 -6.55 -8.47
CA ALA A 299 -28.99 -6.32 -8.92
C ALA A 299 -29.07 -6.22 -10.46
N LEU A 300 -28.10 -5.54 -11.09
CA LEU A 300 -27.99 -5.46 -12.54
C LEU A 300 -27.75 -6.84 -13.18
N ALA A 301 -26.89 -7.67 -12.57
CA ALA A 301 -26.62 -9.02 -13.05
C ALA A 301 -27.89 -9.90 -12.97
N TYR A 302 -28.63 -9.82 -11.86
CA TYR A 302 -29.88 -10.55 -11.68
C TYR A 302 -30.96 -10.11 -12.67
N TRP A 303 -31.19 -8.79 -12.78
CA TRP A 303 -32.17 -8.23 -13.71
C TRP A 303 -31.85 -8.60 -15.17
N ALA A 304 -30.57 -8.60 -15.56
CA ALA A 304 -30.16 -9.01 -16.90
C ALA A 304 -30.39 -10.51 -17.21
N ASN A 305 -30.53 -11.36 -16.19
CA ASN A 305 -30.75 -12.80 -16.34
C ASN A 305 -32.25 -13.19 -16.35
N THR A 306 -33.17 -12.32 -15.90
CA THR A 306 -34.58 -12.67 -15.68
C THR A 306 -35.55 -12.21 -16.77
N GLU A 307 -35.13 -11.40 -17.75
CA GLU A 307 -36.04 -10.90 -18.81
C GLU A 307 -35.99 -11.68 -20.14
N VAL A 308 -37.17 -12.03 -20.65
CA VAL A 308 -37.40 -12.86 -21.85
C VAL A 308 -37.31 -12.04 -23.15
N GLY A 309 -36.43 -12.47 -24.07
CA GLY A 309 -36.67 -12.45 -25.52
C GLY A 309 -36.35 -11.16 -26.28
N ALA A 310 -37.16 -10.10 -26.14
CA ALA A 310 -37.06 -8.91 -26.99
C ALA A 310 -36.10 -7.84 -26.44
N ILE A 311 -36.14 -7.63 -25.12
CA ILE A 311 -35.24 -6.71 -24.41
C ILE A 311 -33.82 -7.30 -24.35
N GLN A 312 -33.66 -8.62 -24.26
CA GLN A 312 -32.35 -9.28 -24.28
C GLN A 312 -31.59 -9.07 -25.60
N ARG A 313 -32.30 -9.01 -26.73
CA ARG A 313 -31.72 -8.69 -28.06
C ARG A 313 -31.35 -7.21 -28.20
N LEU A 314 -32.16 -6.31 -27.67
CA LEU A 314 -31.84 -4.88 -27.56
C LEU A 314 -30.66 -4.63 -26.60
N CYS A 315 -30.62 -5.32 -25.46
CA CYS A 315 -29.55 -5.27 -24.46
C CYS A 315 -28.22 -5.81 -24.98
N ALA A 316 -28.24 -6.89 -25.78
CA ALA A 316 -27.07 -7.39 -26.49
C ALA A 316 -26.55 -6.39 -27.53
N ALA A 317 -27.43 -5.62 -28.18
CA ALA A 317 -27.07 -4.58 -29.14
C ALA A 317 -26.48 -3.30 -28.50
N TYR A 318 -26.76 -3.04 -27.21
CA TYR A 318 -26.29 -1.86 -26.45
C TYR A 318 -25.34 -2.19 -25.28
N GLY A 319 -24.79 -3.41 -25.20
CA GLY A 319 -23.73 -3.74 -24.23
C GLY A 319 -24.16 -4.18 -22.82
N ARG A 320 -25.45 -4.47 -22.60
CA ARG A 320 -25.97 -5.05 -21.35
C ARG A 320 -25.82 -6.57 -21.37
N SER A 321 -24.59 -7.04 -21.13
CA SER A 321 -24.32 -8.45 -20.84
C SER A 321 -24.44 -8.70 -19.33
N PRO A 322 -25.01 -9.84 -18.86
CA PRO A 322 -24.89 -10.29 -17.46
C PRO A 322 -23.44 -10.27 -16.95
N LEU A 323 -22.49 -10.34 -17.88
CA LEU A 323 -21.07 -10.14 -17.65
C LEU A 323 -20.75 -8.78 -17.02
N LEU A 324 -21.39 -7.68 -17.43
CA LEU A 324 -21.14 -6.34 -16.87
C LEU A 324 -21.50 -6.28 -15.38
N GLY A 325 -22.69 -6.77 -15.04
CA GLY A 325 -23.14 -6.90 -13.65
C GLY A 325 -22.20 -7.81 -12.85
N THR A 326 -21.82 -8.94 -13.42
CA THR A 326 -20.92 -9.92 -12.77
C THR A 326 -19.52 -9.34 -12.53
N VAL A 327 -18.92 -8.70 -13.53
CA VAL A 327 -17.57 -8.11 -13.42
C VAL A 327 -17.58 -6.94 -12.44
N GLY A 328 -18.59 -6.05 -12.52
CA GLY A 328 -18.73 -4.95 -11.57
C GLY A 328 -18.96 -5.42 -10.14
N PHE A 329 -19.73 -6.50 -9.95
CA PHE A 329 -19.93 -7.12 -8.64
C PHE A 329 -18.62 -7.64 -8.05
N TRP A 330 -17.86 -8.43 -8.81
CA TRP A 330 -16.60 -9.02 -8.34
C TRP A 330 -15.51 -7.96 -8.14
N ALA A 331 -15.40 -6.97 -9.02
CA ALA A 331 -14.45 -5.87 -8.88
C ALA A 331 -14.68 -5.07 -7.59
N ASN A 332 -15.94 -4.70 -7.31
CA ASN A 332 -16.27 -3.95 -6.10
C ASN A 332 -16.24 -4.82 -4.83
N SER A 333 -16.67 -6.09 -4.90
CA SER A 333 -16.56 -7.02 -3.76
C SER A 333 -15.10 -7.27 -3.37
N ALA A 334 -14.20 -7.45 -4.35
CA ALA A 334 -12.76 -7.54 -4.10
C ALA A 334 -12.23 -6.23 -3.49
N MET A 335 -12.66 -5.07 -4.03
CA MET A 335 -12.29 -3.77 -3.48
C MET A 335 -12.65 -3.66 -1.99
N VAL A 336 -13.87 -4.03 -1.62
CA VAL A 336 -14.35 -4.02 -0.22
C VAL A 336 -13.57 -5.02 0.62
N PHE A 337 -13.43 -6.27 0.16
CA PHE A 337 -12.77 -7.33 0.91
C PHE A 337 -11.37 -6.90 1.35
N PHE A 338 -10.52 -6.52 0.41
CA PHE A 338 -9.14 -6.10 0.72
C PHE A 338 -9.10 -4.79 1.51
N ASN A 339 -10.01 -3.84 1.22
CA ASN A 339 -10.08 -2.61 1.99
C ASN A 339 -10.64 -2.76 3.41
N LEU A 340 -11.21 -3.89 3.79
CA LEU A 340 -11.65 -4.12 5.16
C LEU A 340 -10.64 -4.93 5.98
N ILE A 341 -9.57 -5.48 5.42
CA ILE A 341 -8.58 -6.24 6.20
C ILE A 341 -7.76 -5.28 7.08
N PRO A 342 -7.82 -5.38 8.43
CA PRO A 342 -7.11 -4.47 9.33
C PRO A 342 -5.72 -4.98 9.73
N LEU A 343 -5.23 -6.04 9.08
CA LEU A 343 -4.04 -6.80 9.46
C LEU A 343 -2.95 -6.71 8.40
N PHE A 344 -1.69 -6.84 8.81
CA PHE A 344 -0.53 -6.91 7.92
C PHE A 344 -0.64 -8.15 6.99
N PRO A 345 -0.28 -8.04 5.69
CA PRO A 345 0.33 -6.90 5.00
C PRO A 345 -0.66 -5.85 4.46
N PHE A 346 -1.97 -6.01 4.70
CA PHE A 346 -3.01 -5.14 4.14
C PHE A 346 -3.26 -3.86 4.95
N THR A 347 -2.43 -3.54 5.93
CA THR A 347 -2.56 -2.31 6.73
C THR A 347 -2.52 -0.99 5.94
N PRO A 348 -1.90 -0.91 4.74
CA PRO A 348 -2.00 0.27 3.87
C PRO A 348 -3.41 0.48 3.30
N PHE A 349 -4.27 -0.55 3.27
CA PHE A 349 -5.69 -0.40 2.94
C PHE A 349 -6.53 0.10 4.13
N ASP A 350 -7.79 0.45 3.84
CA ASP A 350 -8.64 1.24 4.74
C ASP A 350 -8.96 0.61 6.09
N GLY A 351 -9.03 -0.71 6.15
CA GLY A 351 -9.60 -1.47 7.25
C GLY A 351 -8.97 -1.15 8.59
N LYS A 352 -7.65 -0.93 8.64
CA LYS A 352 -6.94 -0.58 9.89
C LYS A 352 -7.47 0.72 10.48
N ARG A 353 -7.73 1.75 9.66
CA ARG A 353 -8.20 3.07 10.12
C ARG A 353 -9.63 3.00 10.64
N ILE A 354 -10.49 2.23 9.95
CA ILE A 354 -11.88 2.00 10.36
C ILE A 354 -11.91 1.21 11.68
N PHE A 355 -11.15 0.12 11.76
CA PHE A 355 -11.11 -0.77 12.93
C PHE A 355 -10.58 -0.07 14.19
N LEU A 356 -9.56 0.79 14.06
CA LEU A 356 -9.04 1.58 15.17
C LEU A 356 -10.02 2.64 15.65
N TRP A 357 -10.86 3.17 14.75
CA TRP A 357 -11.88 4.17 15.09
C TRP A 357 -13.15 3.56 15.69
N ASN A 358 -13.76 2.61 14.99
CA ASN A 358 -15.04 2.03 15.35
C ASN A 358 -15.16 0.58 14.83
N LYS A 359 -14.92 -0.37 15.73
CA LYS A 359 -15.02 -1.82 15.44
C LYS A 359 -16.42 -2.26 15.06
N THR A 360 -17.46 -1.61 15.61
CA THR A 360 -18.86 -1.96 15.30
C THR A 360 -19.19 -1.61 13.86
N LEU A 361 -18.86 -0.39 13.41
CA LEU A 361 -19.08 0.01 12.01
C LEU A 361 -18.25 -0.84 11.05
N TRP A 362 -17.00 -1.14 11.39
CA TRP A 362 -16.18 -2.07 10.63
C TRP A 362 -16.86 -3.45 10.48
N SER A 363 -17.34 -4.04 11.59
CA SER A 363 -18.04 -5.33 11.55
C SER A 363 -19.32 -5.29 10.71
N LEU A 364 -20.09 -4.19 10.75
CA LEU A 364 -21.28 -4.04 9.93
C LEU A 364 -20.96 -4.04 8.43
N LEU A 365 -19.86 -3.42 8.00
CA LEU A 365 -19.42 -3.45 6.60
C LEU A 365 -18.98 -4.86 6.17
N VAL A 366 -18.28 -5.58 7.06
CA VAL A 366 -17.90 -6.98 6.82
C VAL A 366 -19.14 -7.88 6.71
N ILE A 367 -20.12 -7.72 7.60
CA ILE A 367 -21.37 -8.47 7.56
C ILE A 367 -22.13 -8.17 6.25
N TRP A 368 -22.20 -6.91 5.82
CA TRP A 368 -22.82 -6.56 4.54
C TRP A 368 -22.12 -7.27 3.38
N LEU A 369 -20.79 -7.26 3.33
CA LEU A 369 -20.05 -8.00 2.29
C LEU A 369 -20.39 -9.50 2.31
N ILE A 370 -20.39 -10.13 3.49
CA ILE A 370 -20.69 -11.57 3.64
C ILE A 370 -22.10 -11.89 3.16
N LEU A 371 -23.10 -11.09 3.57
CA LEU A 371 -24.48 -11.26 3.13
C LEU A 371 -24.60 -11.11 1.62
N LEU A 372 -23.91 -10.13 1.03
CA LEU A 372 -23.94 -9.88 -0.40
C LEU A 372 -23.32 -11.04 -1.20
N LEU A 373 -22.19 -11.59 -0.73
CA LEU A 373 -21.57 -12.78 -1.31
C LEU A 373 -22.48 -14.00 -1.17
N GLY A 374 -23.15 -14.17 -0.02
CA GLY A 374 -24.12 -15.23 0.21
C GLY A 374 -25.31 -15.14 -0.75
N VAL A 375 -25.92 -13.96 -0.93
CA VAL A 375 -27.01 -13.76 -1.89
C VAL A 375 -26.58 -14.14 -3.31
N LYS A 376 -25.36 -13.77 -3.73
CA LYS A 376 -24.83 -14.15 -5.05
C LYS A 376 -24.69 -15.67 -5.25
N THR A 377 -24.56 -16.46 -4.18
CA THR A 377 -24.54 -17.94 -4.32
C THR A 377 -25.93 -18.54 -4.58
N PHE A 378 -27.01 -17.84 -4.26
CA PHE A 378 -28.39 -18.28 -4.50
C PHE A 378 -28.99 -17.71 -5.79
N LEU A 379 -28.34 -16.71 -6.40
CA LEU A 379 -28.71 -16.06 -7.67
C LEU A 379 -27.78 -16.52 -8.80
#